data_AF-A0A413B2V8-F1
#
_entry.id   AF-A0A413B2V8-F1
#
_cell.length_a   1.000
_cell.length_b   1.000
_cell.length_c   1.000
_cell.angle_alpha   90.00
_cell.angle_beta   90.00
_cell.angle_gamma   90.00
#
_symmetry.space_group_name_H-M   'P 1'
#
loop_
_entity.id
_entity.type
_entity.pdbx_description
1 polymer ?
#
loop_
_entity_poly.entity_id
_entity_poly.type
_entity_poly.pdbx_seq_one_letter_code
_entity_poly.pdbx_strand_id
1 'polypeptide(L)'
;MPAAYNTTERYRELENRLSECRRRINILEEKLLGSPVPLPVAEFDRLLDEYRAEQIRLAHLEQEQDGNSTPAKTAAAKERWRKQNRDRRKKLHY
;
A
#
# COMPACT_ATOMS: atom_id res chain seq x y z
N MET A 1 -13.27 18.40 -16.14
CA MET A 1 -12.25 17.33 -15.97
C MET A 1 -12.00 17.12 -14.47
N PRO A 2 -12.61 16.11 -13.79
CA PRO A 2 -12.42 15.93 -12.33
C PRO A 2 -11.75 14.62 -11.87
N ALA A 3 -11.43 13.67 -12.76
CA ALA A 3 -10.97 12.33 -12.33
C ALA A 3 -9.52 12.28 -11.78
N ALA A 4 -8.64 13.19 -12.21
CA ALA A 4 -7.23 13.16 -11.84
C ALA A 4 -6.95 13.65 -10.40
N TYR A 5 -7.72 14.62 -9.90
CA TYR A 5 -7.48 15.23 -8.58
C TYR A 5 -7.76 14.26 -7.43
N ASN A 6 -8.84 13.49 -7.51
CA ASN A 6 -9.24 12.51 -6.49
C ASN A 6 -8.27 11.32 -6.36
N THR A 7 -7.54 11.02 -7.44
CA THR A 7 -6.59 9.90 -7.44
C THR A 7 -5.30 10.28 -6.72
N THR A 8 -4.80 11.50 -6.94
CA THR A 8 -3.56 12.01 -6.32
C THR A 8 -3.71 12.22 -4.81
N GLU A 9 -4.84 12.78 -4.38
CA GLU A 9 -5.18 12.92 -2.95
C GLU A 9 -5.25 11.55 -2.26
N ARG A 10 -5.91 10.57 -2.90
CA ARG A 10 -6.01 9.20 -2.38
C ARG A 10 -4.65 8.49 -2.27
N TYR A 11 -3.74 8.72 -3.22
CA TYR A 11 -2.36 8.20 -3.12
C TYR A 11 -1.59 8.84 -1.97
N ARG A 12 -1.68 10.17 -1.81
CA ARG A 12 -1.03 10.89 -0.69
C ARG A 12 -1.56 10.44 0.66
N GLU A 13 -2.88 10.27 0.78
CA GLU A 13 -3.50 9.80 2.02
C GLU A 13 -3.06 8.36 2.35
N LEU A 14 -2.94 7.49 1.34
CA LEU A 14 -2.43 6.13 1.52
C LEU A 14 -0.96 6.13 1.97
N GLU A 15 -0.11 6.96 1.36
CA GLU A 15 1.30 7.13 1.76
C GLU A 15 1.42 7.66 3.20
N ASN A 16 0.59 8.64 3.59
CA ASN A 16 0.56 9.14 4.96
C ASN A 16 0.18 8.03 5.95
N ARG A 17 -0.87 7.25 5.65
CA ARG A 17 -1.29 6.12 6.49
C ARG A 17 -0.21 5.05 6.61
N LEU A 18 0.50 4.74 5.53
CA LEU A 18 1.63 3.80 5.53
C LEU A 18 2.78 4.32 6.40
N SER A 19 3.13 5.60 6.25
CA SER A 19 4.19 6.25 7.04
C SER A 19 3.86 6.24 8.53
N GLU A 20 2.63 6.60 8.90
CA GLU A 20 2.16 6.54 10.29
C GLU A 20 2.19 5.13 10.87
N CYS A 21 1.74 4.12 10.10
CA CYS A 21 1.73 2.73 10.52
C CYS A 21 3.16 2.23 10.77
N ARG A 22 4.09 2.48 9.84
CA ARG A 22 5.51 2.15 10.02
C ARG A 22 6.14 2.84 11.23
N ARG A 23 5.79 4.11 11.47
CA ARG A 23 6.24 4.84 12.66
C ARG A 23 5.72 4.22 13.96
N ARG A 24 4.45 3.82 13.99
CA ARG A 24 3.86 3.15 15.17
C ARG A 24 4.52 1.81 15.44
N ILE A 25 4.75 1.00 14.41
CA ILE A 25 5.48 -0.27 14.50
C ILE A 25 6.86 -0.04 15.12
N ASN A 26 7.65 0.91 14.60
CA ASN A 26 8.97 1.23 15.18
C ASN A 26 8.90 1.62 16.66
N ILE A 27 7.93 2.47 17.04
CA ILE A 27 7.75 2.86 18.45
C ILE A 27 7.39 1.66 19.33
N LEU A 28 6.55 0.74 18.83
CA LEU A 28 6.17 -0.46 19.56
C LEU A 28 7.35 -1.44 19.69
N GLU A 29 8.16 -1.59 18.64
CA GLU A 29 9.40 -2.37 18.68
C GLU A 29 10.40 -1.81 19.69
N GLU A 30 10.60 -0.49 19.69
CA GLU A 30 11.45 0.18 20.68
C GLU A 30 10.96 -0.04 22.11
N LYS A 31 9.64 -0.02 22.35
CA LYS A 31 9.08 -0.32 23.68
C LYS A 31 9.26 -1.78 24.09
N LEU A 32 9.09 -2.71 23.15
CA LEU A 32 9.21 -4.14 23.40
C LEU A 32 10.67 -4.57 23.63
N LEU A 33 11.62 -3.99 22.89
CA LEU A 33 13.03 -4.41 22.88
C LEU A 33 13.94 -3.48 23.71
N GLY A 34 13.57 -2.22 23.86
CA GLY A 34 14.39 -1.17 24.46
C GLY A 34 14.13 -0.93 25.95
N SER A 35 13.19 -1.64 26.58
CA SER A 35 12.93 -1.49 28.00
C SER A 35 14.10 -2.05 28.83
N PRO A 36 14.80 -1.23 29.64
CA PRO A 36 15.91 -1.69 30.49
C PRO A 36 15.43 -2.50 31.70
N VAL A 37 14.12 -2.46 31.99
CA VAL A 37 13.47 -3.21 33.05
C VAL A 37 12.43 -4.15 32.42
N PRO A 38 12.33 -5.42 32.89
CA PRO A 38 11.28 -6.31 32.41
C PRO A 38 9.90 -5.69 32.61
N LEU A 39 9.15 -5.57 31.52
CA LEU A 39 7.78 -5.10 31.55
C LEU A 39 6.91 -6.10 32.33
N PRO A 40 5.89 -5.64 33.08
CA PRO A 40 4.85 -6.53 33.58
C PRO A 40 4.26 -7.35 32.44
N VAL A 41 4.03 -8.65 32.67
CA VAL A 41 3.54 -9.58 31.64
C VAL A 41 2.30 -9.04 30.91
N ALA A 42 1.35 -8.50 31.66
CA ALA A 42 0.14 -7.91 31.08
C ALA A 42 0.39 -6.67 30.19
N GLU A 43 1.43 -5.88 30.48
CA GLU A 43 1.80 -4.74 29.63
C GLU A 43 2.55 -5.21 28.38
N PHE A 44 3.41 -6.22 28.53
CA PHE A 44 4.12 -6.85 27.43
C PHE A 44 3.16 -7.51 26.43
N ASP A 45 2.19 -8.28 26.92
CA ASP A 45 1.18 -8.94 26.08
C ASP A 45 0.33 -7.91 25.32
N ARG A 46 -0.08 -6.82 25.98
CA ARG A 46 -0.80 -5.71 25.31
C ARG A 46 0.03 -5.07 24.21
N LEU A 47 1.31 -4.80 24.46
CA LEU A 47 2.21 -4.25 23.45
C LEU A 47 2.42 -5.19 22.27
N LEU A 48 2.49 -6.51 22.52
CA LEU A 48 2.56 -7.51 21.45
C LEU A 48 1.28 -7.55 20.61
N ASP A 49 0.12 -7.46 21.24
CA ASP A 49 -1.16 -7.44 20.54
C ASP A 49 -1.31 -6.17 19.69
N GLU A 50 -0.93 -5.00 20.22
CA GLU A 50 -0.89 -3.74 19.47
C GLU A 50 0.08 -3.81 18.29
N TYR A 51 1.27 -4.37 18.50
CA TYR A 51 2.27 -4.55 17.46
C TYR A 51 1.77 -5.46 16.33
N ARG A 52 1.15 -6.60 16.67
CA ARG A 52 0.55 -7.51 15.69
C ARG A 52 -0.58 -6.85 14.92
N ALA A 53 -1.42 -6.06 15.60
CA ALA A 53 -2.50 -5.32 14.95
C ALA A 53 -1.97 -4.31 13.93
N GLU A 54 -0.91 -3.56 14.27
CA GLU A 54 -0.27 -2.62 13.34
C GLU A 54 0.44 -3.34 12.19
N GLN A 55 1.04 -4.52 12.40
CA GLN A 55 1.58 -5.32 11.29
C GLN A 55 0.50 -5.76 10.29
N ILE A 56 -0.65 -6.24 10.79
CA ILE A 56 -1.79 -6.62 9.93
C ILE A 56 -2.29 -5.40 9.16
N ARG A 57 -2.38 -4.24 9.83
CA ARG A 57 -2.76 -2.98 9.20
C ARG A 57 -1.79 -2.57 8.09
N LEU A 58 -0.48 -2.70 8.31
CA LEU A 58 0.54 -2.43 7.31
C LEU A 58 0.35 -3.32 6.08
N ALA A 59 0.19 -4.63 6.28
CA ALA A 59 -0.01 -5.58 5.18
C ALA A 59 -1.25 -5.24 4.33
N HIS A 60 -2.36 -4.85 4.97
CA HIS A 60 -3.55 -4.40 4.25
C HIS A 60 -3.30 -3.10 3.45
N LEU A 61 -2.59 -2.13 4.03
CA LEU A 61 -2.26 -0.88 3.34
C LEU A 61 -1.33 -1.10 2.14
N GLU A 62 -0.35 -1.99 2.28
CA GLU A 62 0.56 -2.38 1.19
C GLU A 62 -0.20 -3.11 0.07
N GLN A 63 -1.14 -3.98 0.42
CA GLN A 63 -2.04 -4.61 -0.55
C GLN A 63 -2.94 -3.59 -1.26
N GLU A 64 -3.48 -2.58 -0.57
CA GLU A 64 -4.22 -1.47 -1.19
C GLU A 64 -3.34 -0.66 -2.17
N GLN A 65 -2.06 -0.47 -1.84
CA GLN A 65 -1.10 0.24 -2.69
C GLN A 65 -0.78 -0.53 -3.97
N ASP A 66 -0.55 -1.84 -3.85
CA ASP A 66 -0.36 -2.75 -4.99
C ASP A 66 -1.62 -2.86 -5.85
N GLY A 67 -2.78 -2.95 -5.19
CA GLY A 67 -4.11 -2.98 -5.79
C GLY A 67 -4.49 -1.67 -6.50
N ASN A 68 -3.96 -0.52 -6.09
CA ASN A 68 -4.10 0.73 -6.84
C ASN A 68 -3.13 0.80 -8.04
N SER A 69 -1.96 0.15 -7.94
CA SER A 69 -0.96 0.12 -9.00
C SER A 69 -1.30 -0.84 -10.16
N THR A 70 -2.06 -1.91 -9.89
CA THR A 70 -2.43 -2.94 -10.89
C THR A 70 -3.46 -2.50 -11.94
N PRO A 71 -4.54 -1.75 -11.60
CA PRO A 71 -5.52 -1.23 -12.56
C PRO A 71 -4.89 -0.31 -13.60
N ALA A 72 -3.97 0.57 -13.18
CA ALA A 72 -3.24 1.46 -14.08
C ALA A 72 -2.35 0.67 -15.06
N LYS A 73 -1.61 -0.33 -14.56
CA LYS A 73 -0.81 -1.24 -15.41
C LYS A 73 -1.69 -2.02 -16.40
N THR A 74 -2.88 -2.46 -15.96
CA THR A 74 -3.83 -3.21 -16.78
C THR A 74 -4.49 -2.35 -17.85
N ALA A 75 -4.85 -1.11 -17.53
CA ALA A 75 -5.38 -0.15 -18.50
C ALA A 75 -4.35 0.20 -19.58
N ALA A 76 -3.11 0.50 -19.18
CA ALA A 76 -2.01 0.77 -20.10
C ALA A 76 -1.70 -0.45 -21.01
N ALA A 77 -1.75 -1.67 -20.46
CA ALA A 77 -1.59 -2.90 -21.25
C ALA A 77 -2.73 -3.10 -22.27
N LYS A 78 -3.99 -2.87 -21.87
CA LYS A 78 -5.15 -2.94 -22.78
C LYS A 78 -5.05 -1.90 -23.90
N GLU A 79 -4.61 -0.69 -23.60
CA GLU A 79 -4.42 0.37 -24.61
C GLU A 79 -3.34 0.00 -25.63
N ARG A 80 -2.20 -0.53 -25.17
CA ARG A 80 -1.14 -1.05 -26.05
C ARG A 80 -1.66 -2.16 -26.97
N TRP A 81 -2.43 -3.10 -26.43
CA TRP A 81 -3.03 -4.19 -27.22
C TRP A 81 -3.99 -3.65 -28.29
N ARG A 82 -4.85 -2.68 -27.97
CA ARG A 82 -5.74 -2.04 -28.94
C ARG A 82 -4.98 -1.35 -30.07
N LYS A 83 -3.90 -0.63 -29.74
CA LYS A 83 -3.05 0.06 -30.73
C LYS A 83 -2.40 -0.94 -31.68
N GLN A 84 -1.79 -2.00 -31.15
CA GLN A 84 -1.17 -3.05 -31.95
C GLN A 84 -2.17 -3.73 -32.90
N ASN A 85 -3.39 -4.00 -32.43
CA ASN A 85 -4.43 -4.59 -33.27
C ASN A 85 -4.90 -3.63 -34.38
N ARG A 86 -4.97 -2.33 -34.10
CA ARG A 86 -5.30 -1.30 -35.10
C ARG A 86 -4.22 -1.23 -36.19
N ASP A 87 -2.95 -1.26 -35.79
CA ASP A 87 -1.82 -1.22 -36.73
C ASP A 87 -1.74 -2.50 -37.58
N ARG A 88 -2.04 -3.67 -36.98
CA ARG A 88 -2.13 -4.94 -37.70
C ARG A 88 -3.28 -4.96 -38.71
N ARG A 89 -4.46 -4.42 -38.37
CA ARG A 89 -5.59 -4.31 -39.32
C ARG A 89 -5.26 -3.38 -40.49
N LYS A 90 -4.53 -2.27 -40.26
CA LYS A 90 -4.10 -1.37 -41.34
C LYS A 90 -3.12 -2.02 -42.32
N LYS A 91 -2.22 -2.88 -41.83
CA LYS A 91 -1.28 -3.64 -42.67
C LYS A 91 -1.92 -4.75 -43.50
N LEU A 92 -3.12 -5.21 -43.14
CA LEU A 92 -3.88 -6.22 -43.88
C LEU A 92 -4.69 -5.64 -45.05
N HIS A 93 -4.82 -4.31 -45.12
CA HIS A 93 -5.56 -3.59 -46.17
C HIS A 93 -4.65 -2.87 -47.17
N TYR A 94 -3.36 -3.24 -47.21
CA TYR A 94 -2.38 -2.79 -48.20
C TYR A 94 -1.93 -3.97 -49.05
#